data_AF-A0A0G4HJB2-F1
#
_entry.id   AF-A0A0G4HJB2-F1
#
_cell.length_a   1.000
_cell.length_b   1.000
_cell.length_c   1.000
_cell.angle_alpha   90.00
_cell.angle_beta   90.00
_cell.angle_gamma   90.00
#
_symmetry.space_group_name_H-M   'P 1'
#
loop_
_entity.id
_entity.type
_entity.pdbx_description
1 polymer ?
#
loop_
_entity_poly.entity_id
_entity_poly.type
_entity_poly.pdbx_seq_one_letter_code
_entity_poly.pdbx_strand_id
1 'polypeptide(L)'
;MVGIHVWGGGQNGEEAVTKLAEVIRAGKLKGLREVRLCLSNQLSRAGGEAIGEAITHEGASLNSLEEMDFASCATRAVDALLEGLSRGPHSLPSLHTLKCSHWDRIPTQTARSLSALVSGGRVPSLRHLSVDLSGVGQEGVRPFAAALRSPHVFELRRLDVRFKSIYPANAVTAVGVFSTALSSGHLRRLEELCVRGLYMIEDVRALCVGLGSGQLSSLRELRFSGSSFWVFFGVEGGRALSEVVVAEKLPSLKTLGAFEMALTDNGLRALIERWMSHPPPPLQVIDLQSNQLTLSGELTESLLAFLGSQRISSLETLCLRDNHRIDERSRRLLRGSFPEVVDV
;
A
#
# COMPACT_ATOMS: atom_id res chain seq x y z
N MET A 1 12.73 14.63 17.67
CA MET A 1 11.61 15.07 16.81
C MET A 1 10.53 15.62 17.73
N VAL A 2 10.00 16.82 17.47
CA VAL A 2 8.91 17.37 18.31
C VAL A 2 7.59 16.82 17.75
N GLY A 3 6.97 15.93 18.51
CA GLY A 3 5.69 15.31 18.16
C GLY A 3 4.63 15.58 19.22
N ILE A 4 3.37 15.62 18.80
CA ILE A 4 2.22 15.63 19.70
C ILE A 4 1.44 14.35 19.50
N HIS A 5 1.15 13.69 20.61
CA HIS A 5 0.23 12.55 20.67
C HIS A 5 -1.04 13.00 21.38
N VAL A 6 -2.13 13.14 20.63
CA VAL A 6 -3.42 13.50 21.22
C VAL A 6 -4.21 12.23 21.51
N TRP A 7 -4.41 11.96 22.80
CA TRP A 7 -5.24 10.87 23.28
C TRP A 7 -6.56 11.46 23.79
N GLY A 8 -7.66 11.08 23.15
CA GLY A 8 -9.00 11.51 23.55
C GLY A 8 -9.67 10.48 24.44
N GLY A 9 -10.02 10.85 25.67
CA GLY A 9 -10.83 10.04 26.58
C GLY A 9 -11.28 10.86 27.79
N GLY A 10 -12.59 11.06 27.95
CA GLY A 10 -13.22 11.80 29.05
C GLY A 10 -14.26 12.83 28.59
N GLN A 11 -15.09 13.29 29.52
CA GLN A 11 -16.16 14.27 29.25
C GLN A 11 -15.63 15.63 28.74
N ASN A 12 -14.35 15.93 28.94
CA ASN A 12 -13.72 17.21 28.56
C ASN A 12 -12.96 17.15 27.22
N GLY A 13 -13.12 16.08 26.43
CA GLY A 13 -12.36 15.87 25.20
C GLY A 13 -12.55 16.99 24.16
N GLU A 14 -13.76 17.49 23.99
CA GLU A 14 -14.08 18.52 23.01
C GLU A 14 -13.45 19.87 23.37
N GLU A 15 -13.55 20.29 24.64
CA GLU A 15 -12.95 21.55 25.10
C GLU A 15 -11.41 21.53 24.96
N ALA A 16 -10.79 20.39 25.27
CA ALA A 16 -9.35 20.20 25.08
C ALA A 16 -8.94 20.30 23.61
N VAL A 17 -9.77 19.74 22.70
CA VAL A 17 -9.57 19.82 21.26
C VAL A 17 -9.72 21.25 20.74
N THR A 18 -10.74 21.99 21.19
CA THR A 18 -10.92 23.40 20.82
C THR A 18 -9.72 24.23 21.25
N LYS A 19 -9.27 24.07 22.51
CA LYS A 19 -8.07 24.75 23.03
C LYS A 19 -6.81 24.38 22.24
N LEU A 20 -6.66 23.11 21.85
CA LEU A 20 -5.55 22.69 20.99
C LEU A 20 -5.60 23.36 19.61
N ALA A 21 -6.78 23.41 18.98
CA ALA A 21 -6.97 24.10 17.71
C ALA A 21 -6.63 25.60 17.82
N GLU A 22 -7.00 26.27 18.91
CA GLU A 22 -6.61 27.66 19.19
C GLU A 22 -5.09 27.82 19.33
N VAL A 23 -4.42 26.93 20.08
CA VAL A 23 -2.96 26.93 20.25
C VAL A 23 -2.24 26.74 18.91
N ILE A 24 -2.76 25.85 18.04
CA ILE A 24 -2.28 25.67 16.68
C ILE A 24 -2.45 26.97 15.89
N ARG A 25 -3.67 27.54 15.81
CA ARG A 25 -3.93 28.79 15.06
C ARG A 25 -3.09 29.97 15.53
N ALA A 26 -2.76 30.01 16.81
CA ALA A 26 -1.90 31.03 17.41
C ALA A 26 -0.40 30.84 17.11
N GLY A 27 -0.03 29.84 16.29
CA GLY A 27 1.35 29.61 15.84
C GLY A 27 2.30 29.14 16.93
N LYS A 28 1.76 28.67 18.07
CA LYS A 28 2.57 28.25 19.22
C LYS A 28 3.31 26.93 18.98
N LEU A 29 2.95 26.23 17.91
CA LEU A 29 3.47 24.91 17.54
C LEU A 29 4.29 24.92 16.23
N LYS A 30 4.87 26.05 15.83
CA LYS A 30 5.64 26.19 14.58
C LYS A 30 6.78 25.17 14.36
N GLY A 31 7.29 24.55 15.43
CA GLY A 31 8.32 23.51 15.39
C GLY A 31 7.80 22.07 15.39
N LEU A 32 6.49 21.88 15.33
CA LEU A 32 5.85 20.56 15.34
C LEU A 32 6.18 19.82 14.04
N ARG A 33 6.75 18.61 14.18
CA ARG A 33 7.15 17.75 13.06
C ARG A 33 6.24 16.54 12.89
N GLU A 34 5.59 16.10 13.96
CA GLU A 34 4.73 14.92 13.93
C GLU A 34 3.43 15.15 14.72
N VAL A 35 2.32 14.73 14.12
CA VAL A 35 1.01 14.68 14.77
C VAL A 35 0.50 13.25 14.72
N ARG A 36 0.40 12.61 15.88
CA ARG A 36 -0.32 11.34 16.03
C ARG A 36 -1.62 11.58 16.76
N LEU A 37 -2.72 11.31 16.08
CA LEU A 37 -4.03 11.38 16.67
C LEU A 37 -4.46 9.95 16.96
N CYS A 38 -4.63 9.64 18.25
CA CYS A 38 -5.24 8.39 18.70
C CYS A 38 -6.53 8.77 19.44
N LEU A 39 -7.46 9.30 18.67
CA LEU A 39 -8.71 9.83 19.17
C LEU A 39 -9.70 8.68 19.22
N SER A 40 -10.00 8.21 20.44
CA SER A 40 -11.08 7.24 20.65
C SER A 40 -12.41 7.76 20.08
N ASN A 41 -13.47 6.96 20.15
CA ASN A 41 -14.83 7.27 19.67
C ASN A 41 -15.48 8.55 20.24
N GLN A 42 -14.73 9.40 20.93
CA GLN A 42 -15.20 10.59 21.63
C GLN A 42 -14.89 11.91 20.92
N LEU A 43 -14.03 11.96 19.89
CA LEU A 43 -13.86 13.20 19.12
C LEU A 43 -15.09 13.45 18.27
N SER A 44 -15.73 14.60 18.48
CA SER A 44 -16.86 15.01 17.66
C SER A 44 -16.42 15.36 16.23
N ARG A 45 -17.38 15.41 15.30
CA ARG A 45 -17.13 15.91 13.95
C ARG A 45 -16.58 17.34 13.98
N ALA A 46 -17.16 18.20 14.83
CA ALA A 46 -16.74 19.60 14.97
C ALA A 46 -15.29 19.72 15.46
N GLY A 47 -14.90 18.91 16.44
CA GLY A 47 -13.52 18.86 16.93
C GLY A 47 -12.52 18.43 15.87
N GLY A 48 -12.87 17.42 15.06
CA GLY A 48 -12.06 17.00 13.91
C GLY A 48 -11.86 18.12 12.89
N GLU A 49 -12.95 18.78 12.48
CA GLU A 49 -12.92 19.90 11.54
C GLU A 49 -12.08 21.07 12.10
N ALA A 50 -12.29 21.42 13.37
CA ALA A 50 -11.58 22.51 14.02
C ALA A 50 -10.06 22.28 14.05
N ILE A 51 -9.60 21.06 14.33
CA ILE A 51 -8.18 20.70 14.27
C ILE A 51 -7.68 20.74 12.82
N GLY A 52 -8.42 20.15 11.88
CA GLY A 52 -8.03 20.12 10.47
C GLY A 52 -7.82 21.52 9.89
N GLU A 53 -8.79 22.40 10.11
CA GLU A 53 -8.70 23.81 9.69
C GLU A 53 -7.61 24.58 10.43
N ALA A 54 -7.39 24.29 11.72
CA ALA A 54 -6.33 24.92 12.49
C ALA A 54 -4.95 24.58 11.93
N ILE A 55 -4.71 23.33 11.53
CA ILE A 55 -3.42 22.88 10.99
C ILE A 55 -3.05 23.62 9.70
N THR A 56 -4.02 23.93 8.86
CA THR A 56 -3.85 24.66 7.58
C THR A 56 -4.19 26.14 7.67
N HIS A 57 -4.35 26.67 8.90
CA HIS A 57 -4.59 28.08 9.17
C HIS A 57 -3.32 28.91 8.94
N GLU A 58 -3.47 30.15 8.47
CA GLU A 58 -2.35 31.08 8.20
C GLU A 58 -1.42 31.27 9.41
N GLY A 59 -2.04 31.52 10.58
CA GLY A 59 -1.30 31.70 11.83
C GLY A 59 -0.60 30.45 12.36
N ALA A 60 -0.93 29.24 11.88
CA ALA A 60 -0.37 28.01 12.42
C ALA A 60 1.10 27.80 12.06
N SER A 61 1.51 28.25 10.86
CA SER A 61 2.89 28.20 10.39
C SER A 61 3.56 26.82 10.55
N LEU A 62 2.80 25.74 10.33
CA LEU A 62 3.25 24.35 10.47
C LEU A 62 4.11 23.89 9.27
N ASN A 63 5.04 24.74 8.84
CA ASN A 63 5.95 24.47 7.72
C ASN A 63 6.94 23.34 8.04
N SER A 64 7.07 22.92 9.29
CA SER A 64 7.91 21.81 9.73
C SER A 64 7.14 20.50 9.94
N LEU A 65 5.81 20.48 9.74
CA LEU A 65 5.03 19.26 9.92
C LEU A 65 5.36 18.26 8.82
N GLU A 66 5.93 17.12 9.20
CA GLU A 66 6.49 16.10 8.33
C GLU A 66 5.63 14.83 8.28
N GLU A 67 5.06 14.45 9.43
CA GLU A 67 4.28 13.22 9.57
C GLU A 67 2.92 13.45 10.24
N MET A 68 1.89 12.83 9.68
CA MET A 68 0.57 12.70 10.29
C MET A 68 0.13 11.24 10.30
N ASP A 69 -0.29 10.77 11.47
CA ASP A 69 -0.77 9.42 11.68
C ASP A 69 -2.11 9.43 12.41
N PHE A 70 -3.10 8.76 11.81
CA PHE A 70 -4.46 8.63 12.31
C PHE A 70 -4.79 7.18 12.72
N ALA A 71 -3.78 6.37 13.04
CA ALA A 71 -3.98 5.02 13.54
C ALA A 71 -4.93 5.00 14.74
N SER A 72 -5.93 4.11 14.69
CA SER A 72 -6.93 3.92 15.76
C SER A 72 -7.82 5.14 16.06
N CYS A 73 -7.87 6.14 15.17
CA CYS A 73 -8.85 7.21 15.29
C CYS A 73 -10.26 6.75 14.92
N ALA A 74 -11.26 7.32 15.59
CA ALA A 74 -12.64 7.21 15.17
C ALA A 74 -12.80 7.78 13.74
N THR A 75 -13.32 6.94 12.85
CA THR A 75 -13.49 7.23 11.44
C THR A 75 -14.16 8.59 11.13
N ARG A 76 -15.21 8.96 11.88
CA ARG A 76 -15.94 10.23 11.68
C ARG A 76 -15.07 11.45 11.97
N ALA A 77 -14.19 11.33 12.96
CA ALA A 77 -13.26 12.39 13.34
C ALA A 77 -12.17 12.58 12.28
N VAL A 78 -11.63 11.49 11.73
CA VAL A 78 -10.64 11.59 10.65
C VAL A 78 -11.24 12.17 9.38
N ASP A 79 -12.47 11.80 9.04
CA ASP A 79 -13.19 12.40 7.92
C ASP A 79 -13.28 13.93 8.06
N ALA A 80 -13.82 14.39 9.19
CA ALA A 80 -13.94 15.80 9.53
C ALA A 80 -12.58 16.51 9.51
N LEU A 81 -11.54 15.87 10.03
CA LEU A 81 -10.20 16.43 10.05
C LEU A 81 -9.60 16.56 8.65
N LEU A 82 -9.69 15.52 7.81
CA LEU A 82 -9.25 15.58 6.42
C LEU A 82 -10.05 16.61 5.62
N GLU A 83 -11.35 16.73 5.89
CA GLU A 83 -12.23 17.74 5.33
C GLU A 83 -11.73 19.15 5.72
N GLY A 84 -11.48 19.40 7.01
CA GLY A 84 -10.92 20.65 7.51
C GLY A 84 -9.54 20.99 6.93
N LEU A 85 -8.64 20.00 6.83
CA LEU A 85 -7.35 20.17 6.16
C LEU A 85 -7.51 20.59 4.70
N SER A 86 -8.48 20.00 3.98
CA SER A 86 -8.73 20.31 2.57
C SER A 86 -9.33 21.70 2.35
N ARG A 87 -10.15 22.17 3.30
CA ARG A 87 -10.79 23.50 3.28
C ARG A 87 -9.82 24.63 3.61
N GLY A 88 -8.83 24.36 4.47
CA GLY A 88 -7.95 25.42 4.93
C GLY A 88 -7.11 26.07 3.83
N PRO A 89 -6.73 27.34 3.99
CA PRO A 89 -6.14 28.14 2.92
C PRO A 89 -4.71 27.72 2.55
N HIS A 90 -3.94 27.15 3.49
CA HIS A 90 -2.51 26.86 3.28
C HIS A 90 -2.24 25.38 2.99
N SER A 91 -1.14 25.13 2.29
CA SER A 91 -0.58 23.79 2.12
C SER A 91 0.34 23.44 3.29
N LEU A 92 0.67 22.15 3.40
CA LEU A 92 1.64 21.60 4.33
C LEU A 92 2.90 21.20 3.56
N PRO A 93 3.83 22.14 3.30
CA PRO A 93 4.91 21.95 2.35
C PRO A 93 5.96 20.93 2.79
N SER A 94 6.03 20.57 4.08
CA SER A 94 6.96 19.54 4.57
C SER A 94 6.30 18.19 4.83
N LEU A 95 4.96 18.10 4.71
CA LEU A 95 4.25 16.86 5.05
C LEU A 95 4.56 15.80 3.99
N HIS A 96 5.41 14.84 4.36
CA HIS A 96 5.84 13.78 3.48
C HIS A 96 5.30 12.40 3.88
N THR A 97 4.64 12.27 5.03
CA THR A 97 4.04 11.00 5.46
C THR A 97 2.64 11.21 6.00
N LEU A 98 1.68 10.50 5.40
CA LEU A 98 0.28 10.51 5.78
C LEU A 98 -0.21 9.06 5.95
N LYS A 99 -0.55 8.67 7.17
CA LYS A 99 -1.02 7.31 7.49
C LYS A 99 -2.48 7.34 7.91
N CYS A 100 -3.30 6.67 7.10
CA CYS A 100 -4.73 6.45 7.25
C CYS A 100 -5.04 4.93 7.29
N SER A 101 -4.11 4.10 7.76
CA SER A 101 -4.28 2.66 7.91
C SER A 101 -4.69 2.30 9.34
N HIS A 102 -5.47 1.22 9.53
CA HIS A 102 -6.06 0.75 10.80
C HIS A 102 -7.48 1.20 11.13
N TRP A 103 -8.34 1.43 10.13
CA TRP A 103 -9.78 1.57 10.38
C TRP A 103 -10.49 0.29 9.95
N ASP A 104 -11.39 -0.23 10.79
CA ASP A 104 -12.20 -1.41 10.44
C ASP A 104 -13.01 -1.18 9.15
N ARG A 105 -13.37 0.08 8.89
CA ARG A 105 -14.01 0.54 7.66
C ARG A 105 -13.82 2.04 7.48
N ILE A 106 -13.32 2.44 6.31
CA ILE A 106 -13.31 3.84 5.89
C ILE A 106 -14.64 4.15 5.16
N PRO A 107 -15.34 5.23 5.51
CA PRO A 107 -16.49 5.74 4.78
C PRO A 107 -16.04 6.31 3.45
N THR A 108 -16.94 6.23 2.48
CA THR A 108 -16.79 6.89 1.18
C THR A 108 -16.40 8.37 1.31
N GLN A 109 -16.94 9.05 2.33
CA GLN A 109 -16.65 10.46 2.57
C GLN A 109 -15.18 10.70 2.95
N THR A 110 -14.60 9.89 3.82
CA THR A 110 -13.19 10.05 4.21
C THR A 110 -12.25 9.82 3.04
N ALA A 111 -12.56 8.85 2.16
CA ALA A 111 -11.81 8.65 0.92
C ALA A 111 -11.90 9.89 0.01
N ARG A 112 -13.07 10.53 -0.09
CA ARG A 112 -13.25 11.81 -0.83
C ARG A 112 -12.45 12.95 -0.21
N SER A 113 -12.50 13.12 1.10
CA SER A 113 -11.77 14.16 1.83
C SER A 113 -10.24 14.00 1.64
N LEU A 114 -9.73 12.77 1.76
CA LEU A 114 -8.33 12.44 1.46
C LEU A 114 -7.98 12.75 0.00
N SER A 115 -8.87 12.36 -0.92
CA SER A 115 -8.68 12.61 -2.35
C SER A 115 -8.59 14.10 -2.65
N ALA A 116 -9.49 14.91 -2.07
CA ALA A 116 -9.51 16.35 -2.24
C ALA A 116 -8.24 17.01 -1.67
N LEU A 117 -7.75 16.54 -0.51
CA LEU A 117 -6.50 17.01 0.08
C LEU A 117 -5.31 16.79 -0.88
N VAL A 118 -5.19 15.58 -1.42
CA VAL A 118 -4.09 15.20 -2.32
C VAL A 118 -4.23 15.87 -3.68
N SER A 119 -5.40 15.78 -4.31
CA SER A 119 -5.64 16.35 -5.65
C SER A 119 -5.66 17.88 -5.66
N GLY A 120 -5.89 18.52 -4.51
CA GLY A 120 -5.80 19.97 -4.36
C GLY A 120 -4.39 20.49 -4.12
N GLY A 121 -3.37 19.63 -4.12
CA GLY A 121 -1.98 20.05 -3.91
C GLY A 121 -1.70 20.60 -2.51
N ARG A 122 -2.54 20.24 -1.52
CA ARG A 122 -2.36 20.69 -0.12
C ARG A 122 -1.18 20.04 0.57
N VAL A 123 -0.69 18.92 0.04
CA VAL A 123 0.43 18.14 0.58
C VAL A 123 1.48 17.90 -0.53
N PRO A 124 2.10 18.96 -1.06
CA PRO A 124 2.91 18.86 -2.28
C PRO A 124 4.18 18.00 -2.13
N SER A 125 4.63 17.76 -0.89
CA SER A 125 5.80 16.94 -0.59
C SER A 125 5.47 15.52 -0.14
N LEU A 126 4.23 15.05 -0.36
CA LEU A 126 3.79 13.74 0.10
C LEU A 126 4.59 12.62 -0.58
N ARG A 127 5.39 11.90 0.22
CA ARG A 127 6.21 10.77 -0.25
C ARG A 127 5.61 9.42 0.15
N HIS A 128 5.03 9.32 1.34
CA HIS A 128 4.48 8.08 1.88
C HIS A 128 2.99 8.25 2.18
N LEU A 129 2.17 7.42 1.54
CA LEU A 129 0.74 7.39 1.74
C LEU A 129 0.30 5.97 2.10
N SER A 130 -0.37 5.82 3.23
CA SER A 130 -1.01 4.57 3.63
C SER A 130 -2.51 4.80 3.78
N VAL A 131 -3.34 4.02 3.11
CA VAL A 131 -4.79 4.16 3.12
C VAL A 131 -5.49 2.80 3.15
N ASP A 132 -6.56 2.71 3.93
CA ASP A 132 -7.35 1.49 4.06
C ASP A 132 -8.66 1.57 3.27
N LEU A 133 -8.70 1.27 1.97
CA LEU A 133 -9.92 1.35 1.15
C LEU A 133 -10.94 0.22 1.42
N SER A 134 -10.88 -0.41 2.60
CA SER A 134 -11.80 -1.41 3.11
C SER A 134 -13.25 -0.94 3.19
N GLY A 135 -14.15 -1.64 2.50
CA GLY A 135 -15.60 -1.42 2.57
C GLY A 135 -16.10 -0.10 1.98
N VAL A 136 -15.24 0.64 1.27
CA VAL A 136 -15.55 1.92 0.61
C VAL A 136 -16.33 1.72 -0.71
N GLY A 137 -16.11 0.59 -1.37
CA GLY A 137 -16.68 0.31 -2.70
C GLY A 137 -16.11 1.23 -3.80
N GLN A 138 -16.65 1.10 -5.02
CA GLN A 138 -16.15 1.88 -6.17
C GLN A 138 -16.32 3.40 -5.97
N GLU A 139 -17.39 3.84 -5.28
CA GLU A 139 -17.72 5.25 -5.13
C GLU A 139 -16.66 6.06 -4.38
N GLY A 140 -15.96 5.47 -3.42
CA GLY A 140 -14.87 6.16 -2.71
C GLY A 140 -13.49 5.83 -3.26
N VAL A 141 -13.32 4.69 -3.95
CA VAL A 141 -12.06 4.42 -4.68
C VAL A 141 -11.92 5.31 -5.92
N ARG A 142 -13.01 5.71 -6.56
CA ARG A 142 -12.96 6.58 -7.75
C ARG A 142 -12.35 7.97 -7.49
N PRO A 143 -12.78 8.73 -6.47
CA PRO A 143 -12.11 9.96 -6.05
C PRO A 143 -10.62 9.75 -5.77
N PHE A 144 -10.29 8.64 -5.07
CA PHE A 144 -8.91 8.34 -4.70
C PHE A 144 -8.05 8.05 -5.93
N ALA A 145 -8.55 7.23 -6.86
CA ALA A 145 -7.92 7.00 -8.15
C ALA A 145 -7.80 8.29 -8.97
N ALA A 146 -8.76 9.21 -8.89
CA ALA A 146 -8.64 10.52 -9.54
C ALA A 146 -7.50 11.36 -8.92
N ALA A 147 -7.34 11.33 -7.60
CA ALA A 147 -6.24 12.01 -6.93
C ALA A 147 -4.87 11.43 -7.30
N LEU A 148 -4.74 10.11 -7.44
CA LEU A 148 -3.51 9.47 -7.90
C LEU A 148 -3.16 9.76 -9.38
N ARG A 149 -4.13 10.25 -10.17
CA ARG A 149 -3.91 10.73 -11.54
C ARG A 149 -3.61 12.23 -11.59
N SER A 150 -3.54 12.90 -10.44
CA SER A 150 -3.17 14.32 -10.38
C SER A 150 -1.64 14.47 -10.47
N PRO A 151 -1.13 15.55 -11.08
CA PRO A 151 0.31 15.85 -11.01
C PRO A 151 0.82 16.08 -9.57
N HIS A 152 -0.07 16.32 -8.60
CA HIS A 152 0.32 16.56 -7.21
C HIS A 152 0.85 15.32 -6.47
N VAL A 153 0.70 14.10 -7.01
CA VAL A 153 1.30 12.89 -6.42
C VAL A 153 2.68 12.55 -6.98
N PHE A 154 3.31 13.48 -7.70
CA PHE A 154 4.59 13.25 -8.36
C PHE A 154 5.73 12.85 -7.42
N GLU A 155 5.72 13.36 -6.18
CA GLU A 155 6.73 13.03 -5.17
C GLU A 155 6.47 11.70 -4.44
N LEU A 156 5.34 11.04 -4.70
CA LEU A 156 4.96 9.82 -3.99
C LEU A 156 5.96 8.69 -4.28
N ARG A 157 6.59 8.18 -3.21
CA ARG A 157 7.59 7.11 -3.22
C ARG A 157 7.05 5.80 -2.67
N ARG A 158 6.14 5.85 -1.69
CA ARG A 158 5.54 4.68 -1.07
C ARG A 158 4.03 4.81 -1.03
N LEU A 159 3.35 3.78 -1.51
CA LEU A 159 1.90 3.66 -1.49
C LEU A 159 1.52 2.31 -0.87
N ASP A 160 0.87 2.33 0.29
CA ASP A 160 0.29 1.16 0.95
C ASP A 160 -1.23 1.27 0.89
N VAL A 161 -1.88 0.38 0.14
CA VAL A 161 -3.33 0.36 -0.05
C VAL A 161 -3.86 -0.98 0.41
N ARG A 162 -4.79 -0.95 1.37
CA ARG A 162 -5.56 -2.13 1.74
C ARG A 162 -6.93 -2.08 1.09
N PHE A 163 -7.33 -3.15 0.42
CA PHE A 163 -8.71 -3.44 0.08
C PHE A 163 -9.24 -4.44 1.10
N LYS A 164 -10.47 -4.28 1.58
CA LYS A 164 -11.20 -5.34 2.30
C LYS A 164 -12.60 -5.34 1.76
N SER A 165 -12.91 -6.36 0.98
CA SER A 165 -14.27 -6.53 0.50
C SER A 165 -15.03 -7.37 1.51
N ILE A 166 -16.14 -6.83 2.02
CA ILE A 166 -17.11 -7.63 2.79
C ILE A 166 -18.03 -8.38 1.81
N TYR A 167 -18.12 -7.95 0.54
CA TYR A 167 -18.97 -8.57 -0.48
C TYR A 167 -18.39 -8.46 -1.90
N PRO A 168 -18.29 -9.57 -2.66
CA PRO A 168 -17.53 -9.64 -3.90
C PRO A 168 -18.05 -8.74 -5.05
N ALA A 169 -19.32 -8.33 -5.02
CA ALA A 169 -19.99 -7.70 -6.17
C ALA A 169 -19.28 -6.44 -6.73
N ASN A 170 -18.49 -5.72 -5.93
CA ASN A 170 -17.86 -4.46 -6.35
C ASN A 170 -16.33 -4.38 -6.15
N ALA A 171 -15.70 -5.45 -5.63
CA ALA A 171 -14.27 -5.44 -5.30
C ALA A 171 -13.41 -5.27 -6.56
N VAL A 172 -13.66 -6.11 -7.56
CA VAL A 172 -12.95 -6.12 -8.85
C VAL A 172 -13.01 -4.75 -9.53
N THR A 173 -14.20 -4.13 -9.53
CA THR A 173 -14.38 -2.80 -10.13
C THR A 173 -13.59 -1.73 -9.37
N ALA A 174 -13.56 -1.80 -8.04
CA ALA A 174 -12.77 -0.87 -7.23
C ALA A 174 -11.27 -1.02 -7.51
N VAL A 175 -10.75 -2.26 -7.52
CA VAL A 175 -9.35 -2.54 -7.85
C VAL A 175 -9.02 -2.15 -9.29
N GLY A 176 -9.94 -2.36 -10.25
CA GLY A 176 -9.77 -1.92 -11.63
C GLY A 176 -9.69 -0.39 -11.78
N VAL A 177 -10.51 0.36 -11.02
CA VAL A 177 -10.43 1.82 -10.98
C VAL A 177 -9.10 2.29 -10.39
N PHE A 178 -8.64 1.67 -9.30
CA PHE A 178 -7.32 1.93 -8.73
C PHE A 178 -6.18 1.61 -9.70
N SER A 179 -6.25 0.45 -10.35
CA SER A 179 -5.31 -0.03 -11.36
C SER A 179 -5.18 0.94 -12.54
N THR A 180 -6.29 1.51 -13.00
CA THR A 180 -6.30 2.56 -14.03
C THR A 180 -5.50 3.80 -13.60
N ALA A 181 -5.46 4.12 -12.30
CA ALA A 181 -4.64 5.22 -11.80
C ALA A 181 -3.14 4.90 -11.81
N LEU A 182 -2.75 3.65 -11.57
CA LEU A 182 -1.36 3.21 -11.70
C LEU A 182 -0.83 3.37 -13.13
N SER A 183 -1.70 3.18 -14.14
CA SER A 183 -1.36 3.40 -15.56
C SER A 183 -1.26 4.85 -16.01
N SER A 184 -1.44 5.82 -15.12
CA SER A 184 -1.54 7.23 -15.52
C SER A 184 -0.21 7.93 -15.79
N GLY A 185 0.92 7.32 -15.41
CA GLY A 185 2.25 7.94 -15.54
C GLY A 185 2.60 8.97 -14.46
N HIS A 186 1.62 9.42 -13.65
CA HIS A 186 1.87 10.38 -12.56
C HIS A 186 2.61 9.76 -11.36
N LEU A 187 2.58 8.44 -11.24
CA LEU A 187 3.28 7.66 -10.20
C LEU A 187 4.66 7.14 -10.66
N ARG A 188 5.29 7.74 -11.68
CA ARG A 188 6.58 7.27 -12.22
C ARG A 188 7.75 7.26 -11.21
N ARG A 189 7.61 7.97 -10.08
CA ARG A 189 8.58 8.03 -8.97
C ARG A 189 8.26 7.10 -7.82
N LEU A 190 7.17 6.33 -7.91
CA LEU A 190 6.79 5.35 -6.90
C LEU A 190 7.84 4.25 -6.86
N GLU A 191 8.39 4.02 -5.67
CA GLU A 191 9.46 3.05 -5.39
C GLU A 191 8.92 1.82 -4.66
N GLU A 192 7.91 1.99 -3.81
CA GLU A 192 7.29 0.94 -3.01
C GLU A 192 5.77 0.93 -3.20
N LEU A 193 5.23 -0.21 -3.63
CA LEU A 193 3.79 -0.44 -3.73
C LEU A 193 3.42 -1.69 -2.91
N CYS A 194 2.63 -1.49 -1.87
CA CYS A 194 2.02 -2.56 -1.10
C CYS A 194 0.51 -2.56 -1.34
N VAL A 195 -0.03 -3.67 -1.84
CA VAL A 195 -1.47 -3.85 -2.02
C VAL A 195 -1.92 -5.05 -1.20
N ARG A 196 -2.84 -4.81 -0.27
CA ARG A 196 -3.34 -5.83 0.67
C ARG A 196 -4.81 -6.11 0.47
N GLY A 197 -5.23 -7.30 0.90
CA GLY A 197 -6.63 -7.76 0.90
C GLY A 197 -7.24 -7.82 -0.50
N LEU A 198 -6.49 -8.39 -1.43
CA LEU A 198 -7.02 -8.90 -2.69
C LEU A 198 -7.64 -10.27 -2.40
N TYR A 199 -8.96 -10.42 -2.64
CA TYR A 199 -9.70 -11.61 -2.24
C TYR A 199 -9.93 -12.56 -3.40
N MET A 200 -10.15 -12.00 -4.59
CA MET A 200 -10.51 -12.74 -5.78
C MET A 200 -9.38 -12.68 -6.81
N ILE A 201 -9.30 -13.70 -7.65
CA ILE A 201 -8.35 -13.71 -8.76
C ILE A 201 -8.59 -12.54 -9.72
N GLU A 202 -9.85 -12.14 -9.89
CA GLU A 202 -10.22 -10.98 -10.69
C GLU A 202 -9.65 -9.67 -10.14
N ASP A 203 -9.49 -9.53 -8.81
CA ASP A 203 -8.86 -8.35 -8.21
C ASP A 203 -7.39 -8.25 -8.66
N VAL A 204 -6.68 -9.38 -8.63
CA VAL A 204 -5.27 -9.49 -9.01
C VAL A 204 -5.11 -9.20 -10.51
N ARG A 205 -5.94 -9.82 -11.35
CA ARG A 205 -5.95 -9.57 -12.80
C ARG A 205 -6.21 -8.10 -13.08
N ALA A 206 -7.22 -7.51 -12.43
CA ALA A 206 -7.53 -6.10 -12.55
C ALA A 206 -6.33 -5.23 -12.17
N LEU A 207 -5.63 -5.54 -11.08
CA LEU A 207 -4.42 -4.83 -10.66
C LEU A 207 -3.26 -4.99 -11.65
N CYS A 208 -3.06 -6.20 -12.18
CA CYS A 208 -2.05 -6.52 -13.17
C CYS A 208 -2.21 -5.73 -14.48
N VAL A 209 -3.44 -5.38 -14.89
CA VAL A 209 -3.67 -4.49 -16.04
C VAL A 209 -2.96 -3.15 -15.85
N GLY A 210 -2.99 -2.60 -14.65
CA GLY A 210 -2.42 -1.29 -14.32
C GLY A 210 -0.90 -1.32 -14.21
N LEU A 211 -0.41 -2.30 -13.47
CA LEU A 211 1.03 -2.58 -13.36
C LEU A 211 1.66 -2.91 -14.71
N GLY A 212 0.90 -3.56 -15.60
CA GLY A 212 1.33 -3.97 -16.93
C GLY A 212 1.54 -2.82 -17.92
N SER A 213 1.21 -1.59 -17.55
CA SER A 213 1.35 -0.40 -18.40
C SER A 213 2.79 0.09 -18.58
N GLY A 214 3.74 -0.40 -17.77
CA GLY A 214 5.14 0.05 -17.80
C GLY A 214 5.38 1.44 -17.22
N GLN A 215 4.37 2.08 -16.63
CA GLN A 215 4.47 3.47 -16.15
C GLN A 215 5.16 3.61 -14.78
N LEU A 216 5.34 2.51 -14.05
CA LEU A 216 5.97 2.48 -12.72
C LEU A 216 7.47 2.15 -12.82
N SER A 217 8.21 2.89 -13.64
CA SER A 217 9.62 2.59 -13.96
C SER A 217 10.58 2.68 -12.76
N SER A 218 10.22 3.43 -11.71
CA SER A 218 11.01 3.53 -10.47
C SER A 218 10.65 2.47 -9.42
N LEU A 219 9.67 1.60 -9.67
CA LEU A 219 9.17 0.65 -8.68
C LEU A 219 10.25 -0.39 -8.36
N ARG A 220 10.68 -0.43 -7.10
CA ARG A 220 11.72 -1.32 -6.55
C ARG A 220 11.13 -2.42 -5.70
N GLU A 221 10.00 -2.15 -5.05
CA GLU A 221 9.32 -3.09 -4.18
C GLU A 221 7.84 -3.18 -4.55
N LEU A 222 7.39 -4.40 -4.80
CA LEU A 222 5.99 -4.73 -5.06
C LEU A 222 5.58 -5.85 -4.11
N ARG A 223 4.66 -5.56 -3.18
CA ARG A 223 4.15 -6.54 -2.23
C ARG A 223 2.64 -6.71 -2.37
N PHE A 224 2.23 -7.96 -2.53
CA PHE A 224 0.85 -8.41 -2.42
C PHE A 224 0.67 -9.17 -1.12
N SER A 225 -0.44 -8.92 -0.45
CA SER A 225 -0.81 -9.61 0.79
C SER A 225 -2.28 -10.00 0.72
N GLY A 226 -2.54 -11.30 0.84
CA GLY A 226 -3.90 -11.79 1.02
C GLY A 226 -4.39 -11.58 2.45
N SER A 227 -5.65 -11.94 2.72
CA SER A 227 -6.07 -12.25 4.08
C SER A 227 -6.29 -13.75 4.17
N SER A 228 -5.54 -14.37 5.06
CA SER A 228 -5.18 -15.78 5.25
C SER A 228 -6.25 -16.89 5.22
N PHE A 229 -7.51 -16.65 4.82
CA PHE A 229 -8.56 -17.69 4.96
C PHE A 229 -9.32 -18.07 3.68
N TRP A 230 -9.36 -17.25 2.63
CA TRP A 230 -10.29 -17.49 1.50
C TRP A 230 -9.78 -17.13 0.10
N VAL A 231 -8.52 -16.71 -0.04
CA VAL A 231 -8.00 -16.27 -1.34
C VAL A 231 -7.58 -17.47 -2.18
N PHE A 232 -8.10 -17.58 -3.39
CA PHE A 232 -7.69 -18.58 -4.38
C PHE A 232 -6.98 -17.89 -5.54
N PHE A 233 -5.72 -17.49 -5.33
CA PHE A 233 -4.89 -16.97 -6.42
C PHE A 233 -4.63 -18.07 -7.46
N GLY A 234 -4.41 -19.29 -6.98
CA GLY A 234 -4.39 -20.48 -7.82
C GLY A 234 -3.34 -20.39 -8.92
N VAL A 235 -3.68 -20.94 -10.09
CA VAL A 235 -2.83 -20.92 -11.29
C VAL A 235 -2.93 -19.56 -11.99
N GLU A 236 -4.15 -19.04 -12.07
CA GLU A 236 -4.47 -17.85 -12.85
C GLU A 236 -3.82 -16.59 -12.31
N GLY A 237 -3.64 -16.50 -10.98
CA GLY A 237 -2.97 -15.36 -10.37
C GLY A 237 -1.49 -15.38 -10.64
N GLY A 238 -0.86 -16.56 -10.57
CA GLY A 238 0.54 -16.72 -10.94
C GLY A 238 0.77 -16.38 -12.42
N ARG A 239 -0.15 -16.80 -13.31
CA ARG A 239 -0.14 -16.41 -14.72
C ARG A 239 -0.25 -14.89 -14.89
N ALA A 240 -1.23 -14.25 -14.25
CA ALA A 240 -1.42 -12.81 -14.32
C ALA A 240 -0.20 -12.02 -13.79
N LEU A 241 0.45 -12.48 -12.72
CA LEU A 241 1.70 -11.88 -12.24
C LEU A 241 2.84 -12.09 -13.24
N SER A 242 2.96 -13.29 -13.82
CA SER A 242 4.03 -13.59 -14.77
C SER A 242 4.01 -12.65 -15.97
N GLU A 243 2.83 -12.26 -16.45
CA GLU A 243 2.68 -11.32 -17.57
C GLU A 243 3.17 -9.91 -17.25
N VAL A 244 3.22 -9.54 -15.96
CA VAL A 244 3.54 -8.18 -15.50
C VAL A 244 4.95 -8.08 -14.94
N VAL A 245 5.42 -9.10 -14.22
CA VAL A 245 6.72 -9.10 -13.57
C VAL A 245 7.80 -9.50 -14.58
N VAL A 246 8.07 -8.62 -15.54
CA VAL A 246 9.14 -8.72 -16.53
C VAL A 246 9.90 -7.40 -16.60
N ALA A 247 11.18 -7.44 -16.98
CA ALA A 247 12.04 -6.24 -17.00
C ALA A 247 11.48 -5.12 -17.89
N GLU A 248 10.76 -5.47 -18.96
CA GLU A 248 10.11 -4.50 -19.85
C GLU A 248 9.09 -3.61 -19.11
N LYS A 249 8.32 -4.20 -18.19
CA LYS A 249 7.22 -3.52 -17.49
C LYS A 249 7.67 -2.93 -16.15
N LEU A 250 8.56 -3.62 -15.45
CA LEU A 250 9.04 -3.23 -14.12
C LEU A 250 10.59 -3.28 -14.07
N PRO A 251 11.28 -2.40 -14.81
CA PRO A 251 12.74 -2.50 -15.02
C PRO A 251 13.58 -2.32 -13.74
N SER A 252 13.02 -1.66 -12.71
CA SER A 252 13.72 -1.38 -11.46
C SER A 252 13.34 -2.32 -10.31
N LEU A 253 12.49 -3.32 -10.55
CA LEU A 253 11.94 -4.14 -9.48
C LEU A 253 13.01 -5.07 -8.88
N LYS A 254 13.21 -4.92 -7.57
CA LYS A 254 14.18 -5.67 -6.76
C LYS A 254 13.52 -6.63 -5.79
N THR A 255 12.37 -6.25 -5.23
CA THR A 255 11.64 -7.05 -4.24
C THR A 255 10.26 -7.37 -4.77
N LEU A 256 9.96 -8.65 -4.92
CA LEU A 256 8.62 -9.17 -5.19
C LEU A 256 8.15 -9.95 -3.97
N GLY A 257 7.12 -9.46 -3.29
CA GLY A 257 6.43 -10.20 -2.23
C GLY A 257 5.04 -10.61 -2.68
N ALA A 258 4.70 -11.89 -2.52
CA ALA A 258 3.35 -12.42 -2.73
C ALA A 258 2.98 -13.35 -1.57
N PHE A 259 2.96 -12.82 -0.35
CA PHE A 259 2.75 -13.61 0.87
C PHE A 259 1.27 -13.78 1.17
N GLU A 260 0.90 -14.95 1.70
CA GLU A 260 -0.49 -15.31 2.02
C GLU A 260 -1.45 -15.18 0.82
N MET A 261 -0.93 -15.33 -0.40
CA MET A 261 -1.73 -15.21 -1.61
C MET A 261 -2.35 -16.55 -2.03
N ALA A 262 -2.03 -17.68 -1.39
CA ALA A 262 -2.40 -19.01 -1.88
C ALA A 262 -1.90 -19.27 -3.32
N LEU A 263 -0.68 -18.81 -3.62
CA LEU A 263 0.03 -19.18 -4.83
C LEU A 263 0.25 -20.70 -4.85
N THR A 264 -0.06 -21.34 -5.97
CA THR A 264 0.10 -22.78 -6.18
C THR A 264 1.34 -23.09 -7.02
N ASP A 265 1.73 -24.36 -7.05
CA ASP A 265 2.83 -24.87 -7.88
C ASP A 265 2.72 -24.47 -9.35
N ASN A 266 1.52 -24.55 -9.94
CA ASN A 266 1.28 -24.14 -11.32
C ASN A 266 1.44 -22.62 -11.51
N GLY A 267 1.09 -21.83 -10.49
CA GLY A 267 1.30 -20.39 -10.50
C GLY A 267 2.78 -20.01 -10.45
N LEU A 268 3.57 -20.69 -9.62
CA LEU A 268 5.03 -20.54 -9.59
C LEU A 268 5.68 -21.03 -10.89
N ARG A 269 5.21 -22.15 -11.46
CA ARG A 269 5.66 -22.65 -12.76
C ARG A 269 5.47 -21.61 -13.86
N ALA A 270 4.30 -20.96 -13.92
CA ALA A 270 4.03 -19.91 -14.89
C ALA A 270 5.02 -18.73 -14.79
N LEU A 271 5.39 -18.33 -13.56
CA LEU A 271 6.42 -17.32 -13.33
C LEU A 271 7.78 -17.77 -13.87
N ILE A 272 8.21 -18.99 -13.54
CA ILE A 272 9.48 -19.57 -13.99
C ILE A 272 9.53 -19.64 -15.52
N GLU A 273 8.52 -20.22 -16.17
CA GLU A 273 8.43 -20.33 -17.63
C GLU A 273 8.51 -18.96 -18.31
N ARG A 274 7.83 -17.97 -17.74
CA ARG A 274 7.86 -16.61 -18.26
C ARG A 274 9.24 -15.96 -18.11
N TRP A 275 9.94 -16.15 -17.01
CA TRP A 275 11.31 -15.63 -16.79
C TRP A 275 12.39 -16.39 -17.57
N MET A 276 12.12 -17.65 -17.92
CA MET A 276 12.96 -18.41 -18.84
C MET A 276 12.82 -17.89 -20.28
N SER A 277 11.61 -17.46 -20.68
CA SER A 277 11.36 -16.93 -22.02
C SER A 277 11.58 -15.43 -22.18
N HIS A 278 11.45 -14.64 -21.10
CA HIS A 278 11.57 -13.19 -21.10
C HIS A 278 12.51 -12.73 -19.98
N PRO A 279 13.29 -11.65 -20.15
CA PRO A 279 14.16 -11.16 -19.09
C PRO A 279 13.36 -10.80 -17.82
N PRO A 280 13.65 -11.44 -16.67
CA PRO A 280 13.08 -11.02 -15.39
C PRO A 280 13.62 -9.64 -14.98
N PRO A 281 12.91 -8.89 -14.13
CA PRO A 281 13.48 -7.71 -13.47
C PRO A 281 14.74 -8.08 -12.66
N PRO A 282 15.56 -7.08 -12.25
CA PRO A 282 16.76 -7.31 -11.42
C PRO A 282 16.38 -7.64 -9.96
N LEU A 283 15.61 -8.72 -9.78
CA LEU A 283 15.10 -9.19 -8.50
C LEU A 283 16.26 -9.63 -7.59
N GLN A 284 16.25 -9.09 -6.38
CA GLN A 284 17.13 -9.45 -5.27
C GLN A 284 16.38 -10.30 -4.24
N VAL A 285 15.10 -9.99 -4.00
CA VAL A 285 14.27 -10.68 -3.02
C VAL A 285 12.98 -11.15 -3.67
N ILE A 286 12.71 -12.44 -3.55
CA ILE A 286 11.44 -13.07 -3.90
C ILE A 286 10.86 -13.68 -2.63
N ASP A 287 9.79 -13.10 -2.10
CA ASP A 287 9.11 -13.57 -0.90
C ASP A 287 7.77 -14.23 -1.26
N LEU A 288 7.74 -15.56 -1.18
CA LEU A 288 6.57 -16.41 -1.44
C LEU A 288 6.15 -17.16 -0.17
N GLN A 289 6.42 -16.61 1.01
CA GLN A 289 6.04 -17.25 2.26
C GLN A 289 4.53 -17.43 2.41
N SER A 290 4.13 -18.42 3.21
CA SER A 290 2.72 -18.69 3.57
C SER A 290 1.80 -18.89 2.35
N ASN A 291 2.27 -19.59 1.32
CA ASN A 291 1.48 -19.95 0.14
C ASN A 291 1.05 -21.44 0.17
N GLN A 292 0.51 -21.95 -0.94
CA GLN A 292 0.10 -23.34 -1.09
C GLN A 292 1.10 -24.13 -1.96
N LEU A 293 2.38 -23.81 -1.83
CA LEU A 293 3.43 -24.48 -2.59
C LEU A 293 3.71 -25.86 -2.01
N THR A 294 3.75 -26.87 -2.88
CA THR A 294 4.14 -28.24 -2.54
C THR A 294 5.54 -28.56 -3.05
N LEU A 295 5.97 -27.89 -4.13
CA LEU A 295 7.24 -28.11 -4.81
C LEU A 295 7.48 -29.59 -5.14
N SER A 296 6.44 -30.33 -5.53
CA SER A 296 6.58 -31.76 -5.82
C SER A 296 7.41 -32.00 -7.08
N GLY A 297 8.42 -32.87 -6.99
CA GLY A 297 9.15 -33.46 -8.13
C GLY A 297 9.55 -32.45 -9.21
N GLU A 298 8.80 -32.45 -10.32
CA GLU A 298 9.07 -31.63 -11.51
C GLU A 298 9.18 -30.12 -11.22
N LEU A 299 8.41 -29.58 -10.27
CA LEU A 299 8.52 -28.15 -9.95
C LEU A 299 9.81 -27.83 -9.19
N THR A 300 10.26 -28.72 -8.29
CA THR A 300 11.56 -28.57 -7.63
C THR A 300 12.68 -28.57 -8.67
N GLU A 301 12.64 -29.52 -9.62
CA GLU A 301 13.63 -29.56 -10.70
C GLU A 301 13.56 -28.31 -11.60
N SER A 302 12.36 -27.82 -11.91
CA SER A 302 12.17 -26.59 -12.69
C SER A 302 12.73 -25.36 -11.95
N LEU A 303 12.51 -25.28 -10.64
CA LEU A 303 13.04 -24.19 -9.81
C LEU A 303 14.57 -24.28 -9.69
N LEU A 304 15.14 -25.47 -9.49
CA LEU A 304 16.58 -25.69 -9.49
C LEU A 304 17.22 -25.31 -10.83
N ALA A 305 16.63 -25.74 -11.95
CA ALA A 305 17.08 -25.40 -13.29
C ALA A 305 17.00 -23.89 -13.54
N PHE A 306 15.92 -23.24 -13.08
CA PHE A 306 15.77 -21.80 -13.17
C PHE A 306 16.84 -21.04 -12.40
N LEU A 307 17.07 -21.40 -11.12
CA LEU A 307 18.12 -20.79 -10.31
C LEU A 307 19.52 -21.03 -10.91
N GLY A 308 19.77 -22.24 -11.42
CA GLY A 308 21.02 -22.61 -12.09
C GLY A 308 21.26 -21.89 -13.42
N SER A 309 20.20 -21.43 -14.10
CA SER A 309 20.31 -20.72 -15.38
C SER A 309 20.90 -19.30 -15.27
N GLN A 310 21.05 -18.76 -14.06
CA GLN A 310 21.51 -17.39 -13.78
C GLN A 310 20.70 -16.28 -14.46
N ARG A 311 19.45 -16.57 -14.86
CA ARG A 311 18.53 -15.57 -15.44
C ARG A 311 18.18 -14.44 -14.46
N ILE A 312 18.18 -14.72 -13.16
CA ILE A 312 18.12 -13.71 -12.08
C ILE A 312 19.45 -13.75 -11.32
N SER A 313 20.51 -13.25 -11.93
CA SER A 313 21.86 -13.24 -11.33
C SER A 313 21.98 -12.36 -10.08
N SER A 314 21.03 -11.42 -9.89
CA SER A 314 20.98 -10.55 -8.71
C SER A 314 20.22 -11.15 -7.52
N LEU A 315 19.70 -12.38 -7.63
CA LEU A 315 18.85 -12.96 -6.58
C LEU A 315 19.67 -13.26 -5.32
N GLU A 316 19.34 -12.59 -4.23
CA GLU A 316 19.96 -12.75 -2.91
C GLU A 316 19.09 -13.60 -1.97
N THR A 317 17.77 -13.54 -2.11
CA THR A 317 16.85 -14.26 -1.22
C THR A 317 15.61 -14.76 -1.95
N LEU A 318 15.32 -16.04 -1.79
CA LEU A 318 14.07 -16.70 -2.13
C LEU A 318 13.45 -17.28 -0.85
N CYS A 319 12.47 -16.56 -0.29
CA CYS A 319 11.77 -16.97 0.92
C CYS A 319 10.57 -17.85 0.58
N LEU A 320 10.60 -19.09 1.08
CA LEU A 320 9.58 -20.13 0.93
C LEU A 320 9.04 -20.60 2.28
N ARG A 321 9.34 -19.86 3.37
CA ARG A 321 8.88 -20.17 4.73
C ARG A 321 7.36 -20.33 4.80
N ASP A 322 6.90 -21.07 5.79
CA ASP A 322 5.48 -21.30 6.07
C ASP A 322 4.66 -21.93 4.93
N ASN A 323 5.33 -22.44 3.88
CA ASN A 323 4.74 -23.37 2.92
C ASN A 323 4.81 -24.80 3.48
N HIS A 324 3.90 -25.09 4.41
CA HIS A 324 3.83 -26.35 5.15
C HIS A 324 3.66 -27.61 4.30
N ARG A 325 3.35 -27.47 3.00
CA ARG A 325 3.19 -28.60 2.07
C ARG A 325 4.46 -28.95 1.29
N ILE A 326 5.53 -28.16 1.42
CA ILE A 326 6.82 -28.49 0.80
C ILE A 326 7.43 -29.70 1.52
N ASP A 327 7.62 -30.79 0.78
CA ASP A 327 8.19 -32.02 1.33
C ASP A 327 9.68 -31.87 1.71
N GLU A 328 10.13 -32.67 2.68
CA GLU A 328 11.48 -32.58 3.23
C GLU A 328 12.58 -32.95 2.23
N ARG A 329 12.27 -33.72 1.19
CA ARG A 329 13.25 -33.99 0.12
C ARG A 329 13.48 -32.73 -0.70
N SER A 330 12.43 -32.05 -1.12
CA SER A 330 12.51 -30.78 -1.86
C SER A 330 13.21 -29.68 -1.05
N ARG A 331 12.94 -29.57 0.26
CA ARG A 331 13.66 -28.65 1.18
C ARG A 331 15.16 -28.90 1.19
N ARG A 332 15.57 -30.17 1.34
CA ARG A 332 16.98 -30.56 1.36
C ARG A 332 17.67 -30.31 0.02
N LEU A 333 17.01 -30.58 -1.10
CA LEU A 333 17.56 -30.33 -2.43
C LEU A 333 17.82 -28.84 -2.67
N LEU A 334 16.85 -27.98 -2.34
CA LEU A 334 16.99 -26.53 -2.50
C LEU A 334 18.07 -25.94 -1.60
N ARG A 335 18.06 -26.28 -0.29
CA ARG A 335 19.10 -25.85 0.65
C ARG A 335 20.49 -26.38 0.29
N GLY A 336 20.58 -27.60 -0.23
CA GLY A 336 21.85 -28.20 -0.64
C GLY A 336 22.43 -27.54 -1.89
N SER A 337 21.57 -27.13 -2.83
CA SER A 337 22.00 -26.53 -4.10
C SER A 337 22.23 -25.03 -4.01
N PHE A 338 21.45 -24.33 -3.19
CA PHE A 338 21.45 -22.87 -3.07
C PHE A 338 21.31 -22.40 -1.60
N PRO A 339 22.23 -22.77 -0.69
CA PRO A 339 22.10 -22.52 0.75
C PRO A 339 22.03 -21.04 1.12
N GLU A 340 22.72 -20.17 0.37
CA GLU A 340 22.77 -18.73 0.65
C GLU A 340 21.57 -17.96 0.10
N VAL A 341 20.83 -18.55 -0.85
CA VAL A 341 19.73 -17.88 -1.56
C VAL A 341 18.39 -18.36 -1.06
N VAL A 342 18.22 -19.67 -0.78
CA VAL A 342 16.91 -20.25 -0.50
C VAL A 342 16.67 -20.39 1.00
N ASP A 343 15.63 -19.70 1.47
CA ASP A 343 15.15 -19.73 2.84
C ASP A 343 13.80 -20.46 2.89
N VAL A 344 13.86 -21.78 3.09
CA VAL A 344 12.71 -22.70 3.03
C VAL A 344 12.32 -23.23 4.39
#